data_AF-A0A0B9G3L6-F1
#
_entry.id   AF-A0A0B9G3L6-F1
#
_cell.length_a   1.000
_cell.length_b   1.000
_cell.length_c   1.000
_cell.angle_alpha   90.00
_cell.angle_beta   90.00
_cell.angle_gamma   90.00
#
_symmetry.space_group_name_H-M   'P 1'
#
loop_
_entity.id
_entity.type
_entity.pdbx_description
1 polymer ?
#
loop_
_entity_poly.entity_id
_entity_poly.type
_entity_poly.pdbx_seq_one_letter_code
_entity_poly.pdbx_strand_id
1 'polypeptide(L)'
;MNTALIFLIPALLGAQLILSLVLTKGEICPGQRGRVHKTLPALLVGWLVVALAQPYAFLPLVALGYFTLKVKTGKTRDAGPLNVFYAANVLAFFVWFSLLPTLTLPVAILSLASIALFGSLVAHILLTQARTRLQAFHRLLPFAGFVSAMVSVLCLLWLAYQLDETQLALLTNNVVAALVLLVAGLLVWAMHLLTGKTVNRWQLVVAAGILVISANMQVALISF
;
A
#
# COMPACT_ATOMS: atom_id res chain seq x y z
N MET A 1 20.54 -1.56 -3.73
CA MET A 1 19.20 -0.95 -3.58
C MET A 1 18.46 -1.68 -2.47
N ASN A 2 17.81 -0.96 -1.54
CA ASN A 2 16.99 -1.63 -0.52
C ASN A 2 15.73 -2.20 -1.18
N THR A 3 15.72 -3.51 -1.44
CA THR A 3 14.65 -4.23 -2.15
C THR A 3 13.29 -4.12 -1.47
N ALA A 4 13.24 -3.82 -0.17
CA ALA A 4 11.99 -3.53 0.54
C ALA A 4 11.27 -2.28 -0.02
N LEU A 5 11.99 -1.35 -0.66
CA LEU A 5 11.42 -0.16 -1.28
C LEU A 5 10.50 -0.49 -2.46
N ILE A 6 10.69 -1.65 -3.10
CA ILE A 6 9.87 -2.15 -4.22
C ILE A 6 8.42 -2.36 -3.78
N PHE A 7 8.17 -2.60 -2.49
CA PHE A 7 6.84 -2.76 -1.91
C PHE A 7 6.39 -1.54 -1.12
N LEU A 8 7.28 -0.92 -0.34
CA LEU A 8 6.93 0.18 0.56
C LEU A 8 6.54 1.45 -0.19
N ILE A 9 7.27 1.84 -1.24
CA ILE A 9 6.96 3.03 -2.04
C ILE A 9 5.58 2.89 -2.70
N PRO A 10 5.27 1.79 -3.43
CA PRO A 10 3.93 1.52 -3.93
C PRO A 10 2.84 1.54 -2.86
N ALA A 11 3.09 0.96 -1.68
CA ALA A 11 2.12 0.94 -0.59
C ALA A 11 1.71 2.36 -0.16
N LEU A 12 2.69 3.24 0.01
CA LEU A 12 2.44 4.63 0.40
C LEU A 12 1.73 5.41 -0.71
N LEU A 13 2.19 5.26 -1.96
CA LEU A 13 1.57 5.88 -3.12
C LEU A 13 0.10 5.43 -3.28
N GLY A 14 -0.16 4.13 -3.26
CA GLY A 14 -1.52 3.60 -3.41
C GLY A 14 -2.45 4.05 -2.29
N ALA A 15 -1.95 4.08 -1.05
CA ALA A 15 -2.72 4.60 0.08
C ALA A 15 -3.04 6.10 -0.08
N GLN A 16 -2.07 6.91 -0.52
CA GLN A 16 -2.28 8.33 -0.80
C GLN A 16 -3.32 8.55 -1.91
N LEU A 17 -3.25 7.80 -3.00
CA LEU A 17 -4.21 7.89 -4.10
C LEU A 17 -5.64 7.57 -3.63
N ILE A 18 -5.80 6.51 -2.84
CA ILE A 18 -7.11 6.11 -2.29
C ILE A 18 -7.63 7.17 -1.31
N LEU A 19 -6.79 7.68 -0.40
CA LEU A 19 -7.19 8.73 0.52
C LEU A 19 -7.49 10.05 -0.21
N SER A 20 -6.81 10.34 -1.31
CA SER A 20 -7.09 11.48 -2.19
C SER A 20 -8.48 11.35 -2.79
N LEU A 21 -8.83 10.17 -3.31
CA LEU A 21 -10.17 9.90 -3.82
C LEU A 21 -11.22 10.03 -2.70
N VAL A 22 -10.96 9.48 -1.51
CA VAL A 22 -11.90 9.57 -0.37
C VAL A 22 -12.11 11.02 0.10
N LEU A 23 -11.06 11.85 0.15
CA LEU A 23 -11.18 13.24 0.59
C LEU A 23 -11.85 14.15 -0.46
N THR A 24 -11.81 13.78 -1.73
CA THR A 24 -12.27 14.65 -2.84
C THR A 24 -13.61 14.21 -3.40
N LYS A 25 -13.85 12.89 -3.48
CA LYS A 25 -15.05 12.27 -4.04
C LYS A 25 -15.85 11.47 -3.02
N GLY A 26 -15.27 11.13 -1.87
CA GLY A 26 -16.04 10.53 -0.78
C GLY A 26 -17.00 11.56 -0.19
N GLU A 27 -18.29 11.27 -0.24
CA GLU A 27 -19.35 12.05 0.41
C GLU A 27 -19.26 11.91 1.94
N ILE A 28 -18.15 12.37 2.52
CA ILE A 28 -17.84 12.24 3.94
C ILE A 28 -18.25 13.49 4.69
N CYS A 29 -18.95 13.31 5.82
CA CYS A 29 -19.34 14.44 6.67
C CYS A 29 -18.09 15.16 7.22
N PRO A 30 -18.16 16.47 7.57
CA PRO A 30 -17.01 17.23 8.08
C PRO A 30 -16.31 16.56 9.27
N GLY A 31 -17.08 15.94 10.18
CA GLY A 31 -16.53 15.18 11.30
C GLY A 31 -15.80 13.88 10.90
N GLN A 32 -16.15 13.24 9.79
CA GLN A 32 -15.43 12.08 9.25
C GLN A 32 -14.15 12.52 8.54
N ARG A 33 -14.23 13.59 7.73
CA ARG A 33 -13.09 14.22 7.07
C ARG A 33 -12.00 14.58 8.07
N GLY A 34 -12.35 15.21 9.19
CA GLY A 34 -11.41 15.52 10.27
C GLY A 34 -10.73 14.29 10.87
N ARG A 35 -11.43 13.16 10.97
CA ARG A 35 -10.82 11.89 11.45
C ARG A 35 -9.87 11.27 10.43
N VAL A 36 -10.18 11.36 9.13
CA VAL A 36 -9.28 10.91 8.06
C VAL A 36 -8.00 11.75 8.06
N HIS A 37 -8.08 13.07 8.25
CA HIS A 37 -6.87 13.89 8.35
C HIS A 37 -5.98 13.51 9.54
N LYS A 38 -6.55 13.07 10.66
CA LYS A 38 -5.79 12.58 11.82
C LYS A 38 -5.07 11.25 11.58
N THR A 39 -5.40 10.51 10.51
CA THR A 39 -4.69 9.27 10.16
C THR A 39 -3.55 9.49 9.15
N LEU A 40 -3.52 10.63 8.45
CA LEU A 40 -2.46 10.99 7.50
C LEU A 40 -1.03 10.99 8.07
N PRO A 41 -0.78 11.34 9.36
CA PRO A 41 0.57 11.23 9.92
C PRO A 41 1.18 9.83 9.83
N ALA A 42 0.37 8.76 9.75
CA ALA A 42 0.89 7.41 9.50
C ALA A 42 1.64 7.29 8.17
N LEU A 43 1.17 8.00 7.13
CA LEU A 43 1.83 8.05 5.83
C LEU A 43 3.11 8.89 5.87
N LEU A 44 3.18 9.94 6.70
CA LEU A 44 4.41 10.70 6.91
C LEU A 44 5.51 9.83 7.52
N VAL A 45 5.17 9.00 8.51
CA VAL A 45 6.13 8.04 9.08
C VAL A 45 6.63 7.07 8.02
N GLY A 46 5.73 6.55 7.18
CA GLY A 46 6.13 5.69 6.06
C GLY A 46 7.08 6.39 5.09
N TRP A 47 6.77 7.61 4.67
CA TRP A 47 7.63 8.40 3.78
C TRP A 47 8.96 8.80 4.44
N LEU A 48 8.97 9.03 5.74
CA LEU A 48 10.20 9.28 6.50
C LEU A 48 11.11 8.06 6.44
N VAL A 49 10.57 6.84 6.65
CA VAL A 49 11.35 5.60 6.52
C VAL A 49 11.90 5.43 5.11
N VAL A 50 11.12 5.72 4.07
CA VAL A 50 11.61 5.68 2.68
C VAL A 50 12.70 6.73 2.45
N ALA A 51 12.55 7.95 2.99
CA ALA A 51 13.51 9.03 2.82
C ALA A 51 14.90 8.73 3.43
N LEU A 52 14.99 7.82 4.40
CA LEU A 52 16.27 7.33 4.93
C LEU A 52 17.08 6.54 3.89
N ALA A 53 16.42 5.95 2.89
CA ALA A 53 17.06 5.09 1.89
C ALA A 53 16.98 5.65 0.45
N GLN A 54 16.00 6.51 0.17
CA GLN A 54 15.79 7.12 -1.15
C GLN A 54 15.56 8.64 -1.00
N PRO A 55 16.57 9.50 -1.28
CA PRO A 55 16.47 10.95 -1.04
C PRO A 55 15.28 11.64 -1.72
N TYR A 56 14.86 11.17 -2.90
CA TYR A 56 13.69 11.73 -3.60
C TYR A 56 12.40 11.61 -2.80
N ALA A 57 12.30 10.67 -1.86
CA ALA A 57 11.14 10.51 -0.98
C ALA A 57 10.93 11.67 0.00
N PHE A 58 11.91 12.57 0.15
CA PHE A 58 11.71 13.82 0.88
C PHE A 58 10.68 14.74 0.20
N LEU A 59 10.53 14.65 -1.13
CA LEU A 59 9.57 15.45 -1.89
C LEU A 59 8.11 15.16 -1.50
N PRO A 60 7.58 13.92 -1.61
CA PRO A 60 6.24 13.61 -1.13
C PRO A 60 6.10 13.76 0.38
N LEU A 61 7.16 13.52 1.16
CA LEU A 61 7.15 13.71 2.61
C LEU A 61 6.84 15.16 3.00
N VAL A 62 7.55 16.14 2.42
CA VAL A 62 7.36 17.56 2.73
C VAL A 62 6.02 18.06 2.21
N ALA A 63 5.64 17.70 0.99
CA ALA A 63 4.35 18.10 0.42
C ALA A 63 3.18 17.56 1.27
N LEU A 64 3.22 16.29 1.64
CA LEU A 64 2.23 15.69 2.52
C LEU A 64 2.28 16.31 3.91
N GLY A 65 3.47 16.58 4.46
CA GLY A 65 3.67 17.21 5.75
C GLY A 65 3.02 18.59 5.80
N TYR A 66 3.28 19.43 4.80
CA TYR A 66 2.64 20.74 4.66
C TYR A 66 1.12 20.63 4.61
N PHE A 67 0.59 19.70 3.82
CA PHE A 67 -0.86 19.45 3.77
C PHE A 67 -1.42 19.08 5.15
N THR A 68 -0.78 18.15 5.87
CA THR A 68 -1.24 17.73 7.20
C THR A 68 -1.20 18.85 8.25
N LEU A 69 -0.20 19.72 8.21
CA LEU A 69 -0.05 20.83 9.16
C LEU A 69 -1.02 21.99 8.87
N LYS A 70 -1.34 22.24 7.60
CA LYS A 70 -2.25 23.33 7.21
C LYS A 70 -3.74 22.98 7.38
N VAL A 71 -4.09 21.70 7.49
CA VAL A 71 -5.47 21.28 7.72
C VAL A 71 -5.91 21.67 9.13
N LYS A 72 -6.92 22.52 9.25
CA LYS A 72 -7.60 22.78 10.53
C LYS A 72 -8.67 21.71 10.75
N THR A 73 -8.52 20.88 11.78
CA THR A 73 -9.54 19.89 12.16
C THR A 73 -10.60 20.52 13.08
N GLY A 74 -11.58 21.23 12.53
CA GLY A 74 -12.66 21.92 13.28
C GLY A 74 -14.08 21.60 12.78
N LYS A 75 -15.12 22.11 13.48
CA LYS A 75 -16.54 21.83 13.18
C LYS A 75 -17.10 22.53 11.92
N THR A 76 -16.43 23.58 11.42
CA THR A 76 -17.01 24.49 10.40
C THR A 76 -16.07 24.87 9.26
N ARG A 77 -15.05 24.07 8.89
CA ARG A 77 -14.28 24.42 7.69
C ARG A 77 -13.72 23.28 6.86
N ASP A 78 -13.87 23.52 5.57
CA ASP A 78 -13.62 22.67 4.43
C ASP A 78 -12.14 22.36 4.23
N ALA A 79 -11.95 21.20 3.62
CA ALA A 79 -10.76 20.69 2.95
C ALA A 79 -9.45 21.50 3.15
N GLY A 80 -8.41 20.85 3.69
CA GLY A 80 -7.05 21.35 3.56
C GLY A 80 -6.67 21.62 2.10
N PRO A 81 -5.49 22.21 1.83
CA PRO A 81 -5.12 22.61 0.47
C PRO A 81 -4.98 21.39 -0.46
N LEU A 82 -6.08 20.98 -1.10
CA LEU A 82 -6.17 19.73 -1.89
C LEU A 82 -5.18 19.72 -3.04
N ASN A 83 -4.87 20.88 -3.62
CA ASN A 83 -3.83 21.03 -4.65
C ASN A 83 -2.47 20.54 -4.16
N VAL A 84 -2.13 20.78 -2.88
CA VAL A 84 -0.88 20.27 -2.29
C VAL A 84 -0.94 18.76 -2.10
N PHE A 85 -2.11 18.20 -1.77
CA PHE A 85 -2.25 16.75 -1.66
C PHE A 85 -2.14 16.07 -3.03
N TYR A 86 -2.69 16.67 -4.08
CA TYR A 86 -2.48 16.20 -5.46
C TYR A 86 -1.00 16.31 -5.87
N ALA A 87 -0.33 17.41 -5.53
CA ALA A 87 1.11 17.54 -5.76
C ALA A 87 1.89 16.45 -5.01
N ALA A 88 1.53 16.13 -3.76
CA ALA A 88 2.13 15.03 -3.01
C ALA A 88 1.93 13.67 -3.70
N ASN A 89 0.79 13.44 -4.35
CA ASN A 89 0.56 12.21 -5.14
C ASN A 89 1.44 12.16 -6.39
N VAL A 90 1.57 13.27 -7.11
CA VAL A 90 2.45 13.36 -8.29
C VAL A 90 3.91 13.14 -7.90
N LEU A 91 4.36 13.73 -6.79
CA LEU A 91 5.70 13.53 -6.26
C LEU A 91 5.92 12.08 -5.78
N ALA A 92 4.93 11.47 -5.14
CA ALA A 92 4.99 10.06 -4.77
C ALA A 92 5.07 9.14 -6.00
N PHE A 93 4.31 9.45 -7.05
CA PHE A 93 4.38 8.76 -8.33
C PHE A 93 5.75 8.92 -8.97
N PHE A 94 6.34 10.13 -8.95
CA PHE A 94 7.70 10.36 -9.44
C PHE A 94 8.73 9.51 -8.70
N VAL A 95 8.63 9.40 -7.36
CA VAL A 95 9.52 8.55 -6.57
C VAL A 95 9.38 7.08 -6.97
N TRP A 96 8.16 6.58 -7.15
CA TRP A 96 7.94 5.22 -7.66
C TRP A 96 8.49 5.04 -9.08
N PHE A 97 8.20 5.97 -9.98
CA PHE A 97 8.65 5.94 -11.37
C PHE A 97 10.18 5.95 -11.47
N SER A 98 10.86 6.67 -10.58
CA SER A 98 12.33 6.69 -10.52
C SER A 98 12.96 5.32 -10.20
N LEU A 99 12.19 4.36 -9.68
CA LEU A 99 12.67 2.99 -9.45
C LEU A 99 12.70 2.18 -10.74
N LEU A 100 11.80 2.44 -11.70
CA LEU A 100 11.58 1.56 -12.86
C LEU A 100 12.85 1.25 -13.67
N PRO A 101 13.77 2.21 -13.93
CA PRO A 101 15.01 1.93 -14.67
C PRO A 101 15.93 0.92 -13.97
N THR A 102 15.74 0.67 -12.68
CA THR A 102 16.56 -0.24 -11.87
C THR A 102 15.95 -1.64 -11.71
N LEU A 103 14.76 -1.87 -12.28
CA LEU A 103 14.00 -3.10 -12.10
C LEU A 103 13.94 -3.88 -13.41
N THR A 104 13.97 -5.21 -13.31
CA THR A 104 13.56 -6.07 -14.42
C THR A 104 12.06 -5.90 -14.66
N LEU A 105 11.59 -6.20 -15.87
CA LEU A 105 10.17 -6.06 -16.24
C LEU A 105 9.20 -6.79 -15.28
N PRO A 106 9.39 -8.07 -14.90
CA PRO A 106 8.49 -8.73 -13.95
C PRO A 106 8.48 -8.05 -12.57
N VAL A 107 9.62 -7.52 -12.11
CA VAL A 107 9.71 -6.81 -10.83
C VAL A 107 9.03 -5.44 -10.91
N ALA A 108 9.13 -4.75 -12.04
CA ALA A 108 8.41 -3.51 -12.28
C ALA A 108 6.88 -3.72 -12.25
N ILE A 109 6.38 -4.79 -12.88
CA ILE A 109 4.95 -5.15 -12.86
C ILE A 109 4.52 -5.56 -11.45
N LEU A 110 5.35 -6.32 -10.72
CA LEU A 110 5.12 -6.67 -9.31
C LEU A 110 5.04 -5.41 -8.43
N SER A 111 5.92 -4.43 -8.64
CA SER A 111 5.90 -3.15 -7.94
C SER A 111 4.63 -2.35 -8.26
N LEU A 112 4.21 -2.35 -9.53
CA LEU A 112 2.95 -1.74 -9.95
C LEU A 112 1.74 -2.40 -9.27
N ALA A 113 1.69 -3.74 -9.25
CA ALA A 113 0.64 -4.49 -8.56
C ALA A 113 0.62 -4.20 -7.05
N SER A 114 1.80 -3.95 -6.46
CA SER A 114 1.95 -3.60 -5.04
C SER A 114 1.30 -2.27 -4.67
N ILE A 115 1.11 -1.35 -5.63
CA ILE A 115 0.34 -0.11 -5.42
C ILE A 115 -1.09 -0.47 -5.01
N ALA A 116 -1.71 -1.40 -5.73
CA ALA A 116 -3.05 -1.87 -5.44
C ALA A 116 -3.08 -2.78 -4.21
N LEU A 117 -2.16 -3.75 -4.07
CA LEU A 117 -2.17 -4.72 -2.98
C LEU A 117 -1.98 -4.05 -1.61
N PHE A 118 -0.81 -3.45 -1.41
CA PHE A 118 -0.44 -2.86 -0.13
C PHE A 118 -1.07 -1.50 0.07
N GLY A 119 -1.21 -0.69 -1.00
CA GLY A 119 -1.86 0.60 -0.91
C GLY A 119 -3.34 0.50 -0.51
N SER A 120 -4.06 -0.49 -1.04
CA SER A 120 -5.45 -0.74 -0.62
C SER A 120 -5.53 -1.23 0.82
N LEU A 121 -4.60 -2.07 1.28
CA LEU A 121 -4.59 -2.55 2.66
C LEU A 121 -4.28 -1.42 3.66
N VAL A 122 -3.24 -0.61 3.39
CA VAL A 122 -2.89 0.54 4.21
C VAL A 122 -4.05 1.54 4.24
N ALA A 123 -4.64 1.86 3.08
CA ALA A 123 -5.83 2.71 3.04
C ALA A 123 -6.99 2.12 3.86
N HIS A 124 -7.23 0.80 3.77
CA HIS A 124 -8.28 0.13 4.52
C HIS A 124 -8.05 0.27 6.04
N ILE A 125 -6.82 0.09 6.52
CA ILE A 125 -6.47 0.30 7.94
C ILE A 125 -6.78 1.74 8.37
N LEU A 126 -6.34 2.73 7.58
CA LEU A 126 -6.51 4.15 7.90
C LEU A 126 -7.98 4.58 7.87
N LEU A 127 -8.77 4.06 6.93
CA LEU A 127 -10.21 4.34 6.82
C LEU A 127 -10.99 3.70 7.98
N THR A 128 -10.64 2.48 8.37
CA THR A 128 -11.23 1.81 9.54
C THR A 128 -10.90 2.57 10.83
N GLN A 129 -9.66 3.04 10.99
CA GLN A 129 -9.27 3.89 12.12
C GLN A 129 -10.02 5.23 12.13
N ALA A 130 -10.27 5.81 10.95
CA ALA A 130 -11.06 7.03 10.80
C ALA A 130 -12.57 6.81 11.00
N ARG A 131 -13.05 5.57 11.16
CA ARG A 131 -14.47 5.22 11.32
C ARG A 131 -15.32 5.87 10.22
N THR A 132 -14.91 5.69 8.97
CA THR A 132 -15.68 6.14 7.81
C THR A 132 -16.90 5.24 7.61
N ARG A 133 -17.97 5.78 7.01
CA ARG A 133 -19.21 5.02 6.72
C ARG A 133 -19.20 4.46 5.29
N LEU A 134 -18.03 4.43 4.66
CA LEU A 134 -17.85 4.09 3.25
C LEU A 134 -17.88 2.56 3.07
N GLN A 135 -19.07 1.96 3.22
CA GLN A 135 -19.27 0.51 3.15
C GLN A 135 -18.76 -0.10 1.83
N ALA A 136 -18.89 0.62 0.71
CA ALA A 136 -18.38 0.18 -0.58
C ALA A 136 -16.86 -0.07 -0.59
N PHE A 137 -16.08 0.75 0.14
CA PHE A 137 -14.62 0.59 0.22
C PHE A 137 -14.22 -0.67 0.98
N HIS A 138 -14.99 -1.07 2.00
CA HIS A 138 -14.72 -2.30 2.74
C HIS A 138 -14.83 -3.55 1.85
N ARG A 139 -15.66 -3.51 0.80
CA ARG A 139 -15.75 -4.57 -0.21
C ARG A 139 -14.75 -4.41 -1.36
N LEU A 140 -14.54 -3.19 -1.84
CA LEU A 140 -13.71 -2.92 -3.02
C LEU A 140 -12.21 -3.08 -2.74
N LEU A 141 -11.73 -2.67 -1.57
CA LEU A 141 -10.29 -2.70 -1.25
C LEU A 141 -9.73 -4.13 -1.17
N PRO A 142 -10.38 -5.11 -0.50
CA PRO A 142 -9.94 -6.50 -0.54
C PRO A 142 -9.99 -7.09 -1.96
N PHE A 143 -10.97 -6.71 -2.79
CA PHE A 143 -11.05 -7.17 -4.17
C PHE A 143 -9.86 -6.68 -5.01
N ALA A 144 -9.49 -5.40 -4.89
CA ALA A 144 -8.28 -4.87 -5.51
C ALA A 144 -7.02 -5.62 -5.03
N GLY A 145 -6.98 -5.98 -3.74
CA GLY A 145 -5.97 -6.86 -3.16
C GLY A 145 -5.87 -8.24 -3.82
N PHE A 146 -7.00 -8.91 -4.03
CA PHE A 146 -7.01 -10.22 -4.70
C PHE A 146 -6.51 -10.14 -6.15
N VAL A 147 -7.00 -9.18 -6.93
CA VAL A 147 -6.58 -9.02 -8.33
C VAL A 147 -5.08 -8.73 -8.43
N SER A 148 -4.57 -7.84 -7.58
CA SER A 148 -3.13 -7.52 -7.54
C SER A 148 -2.27 -8.69 -7.03
N ALA A 149 -2.78 -9.51 -6.11
CA ALA A 149 -2.11 -10.74 -5.71
C ALA A 149 -2.03 -11.75 -6.86
N MET A 150 -3.07 -11.91 -7.67
CA MET A 150 -3.03 -12.77 -8.86
C MET A 150 -1.94 -12.32 -9.83
N VAL A 151 -1.86 -11.01 -10.11
CA VAL A 151 -0.78 -10.45 -10.95
C VAL A 151 0.60 -10.70 -10.32
N SER A 152 0.70 -10.55 -8.99
CA SER A 152 1.95 -10.79 -8.26
C SER A 152 2.41 -12.25 -8.42
N VAL A 153 1.51 -13.22 -8.30
CA VAL A 153 1.80 -14.64 -8.52
C VAL A 153 2.33 -14.89 -9.94
N LEU A 154 1.70 -14.29 -10.96
CA LEU A 154 2.17 -14.42 -12.34
C LEU A 154 3.57 -13.84 -12.54
N CYS A 155 3.88 -12.71 -11.88
CA CYS A 155 5.23 -12.11 -11.93
C CYS A 155 6.27 -12.99 -11.22
N LEU A 156 5.91 -13.61 -10.10
CA LEU A 156 6.78 -14.55 -9.38
C LEU A 156 7.06 -15.80 -10.22
N LEU A 157 6.06 -16.33 -10.91
CA LEU A 157 6.24 -17.45 -11.85
C LEU A 157 7.16 -17.06 -13.01
N TRP A 158 7.00 -15.86 -13.55
CA TRP A 158 7.88 -15.36 -14.60
C TRP A 158 9.33 -15.23 -14.10
N LEU A 159 9.55 -14.70 -12.90
CA LEU A 159 10.88 -14.66 -12.31
C LEU A 159 11.47 -16.06 -12.09
N ALA A 160 10.67 -16.99 -11.54
CA ALA A 160 11.12 -18.36 -11.31
C ALA A 160 11.53 -19.08 -12.61
N TYR A 161 10.87 -18.78 -13.73
CA TYR A 161 11.21 -19.35 -15.03
C TYR A 161 12.59 -18.92 -15.56
N GLN A 162 13.15 -17.84 -15.05
CA GLN A 162 14.47 -17.33 -15.46
C GLN A 162 15.62 -17.92 -14.63
N LEU A 163 15.32 -18.69 -13.58
CA LEU A 163 16.31 -19.27 -12.69
C LEU A 163 16.82 -20.61 -13.22
N ASP A 164 18.10 -20.89 -12.96
CA ASP A 164 18.64 -22.23 -13.18
C ASP A 164 18.12 -23.25 -12.13
N GLU A 165 18.32 -24.54 -12.38
CA GLU A 165 17.83 -25.61 -11.50
C GLU A 165 18.40 -25.51 -10.08
N THR A 166 19.64 -25.05 -9.93
CA THR A 166 20.31 -24.94 -8.63
C THR A 166 19.75 -23.79 -7.81
N GLN A 167 19.55 -22.63 -8.44
CA GLN A 167 18.93 -21.45 -7.85
C GLN A 167 17.47 -21.71 -7.47
N LEU A 168 16.72 -22.38 -8.36
CA LEU A 168 15.33 -22.73 -8.10
C LEU A 168 15.20 -23.68 -6.91
N ALA A 169 16.05 -24.69 -6.80
CA ALA A 169 16.07 -25.61 -5.67
C ALA A 169 16.32 -24.89 -4.34
N LEU A 170 17.23 -23.90 -4.31
CA LEU A 170 17.52 -23.10 -3.12
C LEU A 170 16.34 -22.19 -2.71
N LEU A 171 15.56 -21.70 -3.67
CA LEU A 171 14.51 -20.72 -3.42
C LEU A 171 13.11 -21.32 -3.29
N THR A 172 12.91 -22.59 -3.67
CA THR A 172 11.59 -23.25 -3.68
C THR A 172 10.85 -23.11 -2.35
N ASN A 173 11.52 -23.35 -1.22
CA ASN A 173 10.89 -23.22 0.10
C ASN A 173 10.45 -21.78 0.39
N ASN A 174 11.24 -20.78 -0.01
CA ASN A 174 10.90 -19.38 0.17
C ASN A 174 9.70 -18.98 -0.70
N VAL A 175 9.64 -19.47 -1.94
CA VAL A 175 8.50 -19.26 -2.85
C VAL A 175 7.23 -19.83 -2.28
N VAL A 176 7.25 -21.11 -1.90
CA VAL A 176 6.07 -21.80 -1.38
C VAL A 176 5.57 -21.12 -0.12
N ALA A 177 6.46 -20.81 0.82
CA ALA A 177 6.09 -20.08 2.04
C ALA A 177 5.54 -18.68 1.74
N ALA A 178 6.15 -17.94 0.81
CA ALA A 178 5.66 -16.64 0.39
C ALA A 178 4.23 -16.73 -0.19
N LEU A 179 3.96 -17.70 -1.05
CA LEU A 179 2.64 -17.91 -1.66
C LEU A 179 1.59 -18.33 -0.64
N VAL A 180 1.93 -19.25 0.28
CA VAL A 180 1.03 -19.65 1.37
C VAL A 180 0.67 -18.45 2.24
N LEU A 181 1.67 -17.63 2.62
CA LEU A 181 1.43 -16.41 3.40
C LEU A 181 0.63 -15.36 2.61
N LEU A 182 0.85 -15.23 1.29
CA LEU A 182 0.06 -14.33 0.43
C LEU A 182 -1.43 -14.71 0.50
N VAL A 183 -1.74 -15.99 0.30
CA VAL A 183 -3.11 -16.52 0.38
C VAL A 183 -3.68 -16.32 1.79
N ALA A 184 -2.93 -16.70 2.83
CA ALA A 184 -3.37 -16.54 4.22
C ALA A 184 -3.67 -15.08 4.57
N GLY A 185 -2.80 -14.14 4.15
CA GLY A 185 -3.00 -12.71 4.37
C GLY A 185 -4.25 -12.18 3.68
N LEU A 186 -4.52 -12.61 2.45
CA LEU A 186 -5.75 -12.24 1.72
C LEU A 186 -7.01 -12.81 2.37
N LEU A 187 -6.96 -14.07 2.85
CA LEU A 187 -8.08 -14.68 3.57
C LEU A 187 -8.37 -13.94 4.88
N VAL A 188 -7.34 -13.61 5.67
CA VAL A 188 -7.50 -12.81 6.89
C VAL A 188 -8.05 -11.42 6.55
N TRP A 189 -7.57 -10.78 5.48
CA TRP A 189 -8.07 -9.48 5.05
C TRP A 189 -9.55 -9.53 4.68
N ALA A 190 -9.95 -10.51 3.89
CA ALA A 190 -11.31 -10.69 3.40
C ALA A 190 -12.26 -11.38 4.40
N MET A 191 -11.76 -11.85 5.54
CA MET A 191 -12.53 -12.60 6.54
C MET A 191 -13.82 -11.88 6.97
N HIS A 192 -13.82 -10.55 7.01
CA HIS A 192 -15.00 -9.77 7.37
C HIS A 192 -16.12 -9.89 6.33
N LEU A 193 -15.77 -10.00 5.04
CA LEU A 193 -16.71 -10.25 3.94
C LEU A 193 -17.24 -11.68 4.02
N LEU A 194 -16.35 -12.65 4.28
CA LEU A 194 -16.70 -14.07 4.36
C LEU A 194 -17.63 -14.38 5.55
N THR A 195 -17.48 -13.65 6.65
CA THR A 195 -18.27 -13.87 7.88
C THR A 195 -19.45 -12.92 8.05
N GLY A 196 -19.63 -11.96 7.13
CA GLY A 196 -20.66 -10.92 7.26
C GLY A 196 -20.47 -9.99 8.47
N LYS A 197 -19.27 -9.96 9.06
CA LYS A 197 -18.96 -9.16 10.25
C LYS A 197 -18.47 -7.77 9.86
N THR A 198 -18.56 -6.84 10.80
CA THR A 198 -17.95 -5.52 10.65
C THR A 198 -16.42 -5.64 10.60
N VAL A 199 -15.78 -4.75 9.84
CA VAL A 199 -14.32 -4.75 9.70
C VAL A 199 -13.66 -4.42 11.03
N ASN A 200 -12.78 -5.30 11.48
CA ASN A 200 -11.93 -5.08 12.66
C ASN A 200 -10.55 -4.54 12.24
N ARG A 201 -10.09 -3.46 12.88
CA ARG A 201 -8.74 -2.91 12.64
C ARG A 201 -7.63 -3.92 12.90
N TRP A 202 -7.74 -4.72 13.96
CA TRP A 202 -6.71 -5.70 14.31
C TRP A 202 -6.58 -6.81 13.28
N GLN A 203 -7.70 -7.25 12.71
CA GLN A 203 -7.70 -8.18 11.58
C GLN A 203 -6.92 -7.61 10.39
N LEU A 204 -7.11 -6.33 10.05
CA LEU A 204 -6.36 -5.69 8.97
C LEU A 204 -4.87 -5.55 9.27
N VAL A 205 -4.50 -5.27 10.53
CA VAL A 205 -3.09 -5.22 10.97
C VAL A 205 -2.44 -6.59 10.89
N VAL A 206 -3.14 -7.65 11.31
CA VAL A 206 -2.65 -9.05 11.18
C VAL A 206 -2.49 -9.42 9.71
N ALA A 207 -3.47 -9.10 8.86
CA ALA A 207 -3.36 -9.30 7.42
C ALA A 207 -2.13 -8.56 6.84
N ALA A 208 -1.90 -7.32 7.25
CA ALA A 208 -0.74 -6.54 6.82
C ALA A 208 0.58 -7.19 7.27
N GLY A 209 0.67 -7.67 8.51
CA GLY A 209 1.83 -8.39 9.00
C GLY A 209 2.13 -9.64 8.16
N ILE A 210 1.11 -10.46 7.90
CA ILE A 210 1.26 -11.68 7.09
C ILE A 210 1.70 -11.34 5.66
N LEU A 211 1.10 -10.34 5.02
CA LEU A 211 1.46 -9.94 3.66
C LEU A 211 2.85 -9.30 3.59
N VAL A 212 3.29 -8.56 4.61
CA VAL A 212 4.66 -8.03 4.69
C VAL A 212 5.68 -9.16 4.82
N ILE A 213 5.40 -10.19 5.63
CA ILE A 213 6.27 -11.37 5.72
C ILE A 213 6.31 -12.09 4.37
N SER A 214 5.15 -12.28 3.72
CA SER A 214 5.09 -12.85 2.36
C SER A 214 5.97 -12.06 1.39
N ALA A 215 5.84 -10.73 1.32
CA ALA A 215 6.65 -9.90 0.43
C ALA A 215 8.14 -9.93 0.78
N ASN A 216 8.49 -9.99 2.06
CA ASN A 216 9.89 -10.14 2.48
C ASN A 216 10.49 -11.46 2.00
N MET A 217 9.72 -12.56 2.01
CA MET A 217 10.17 -13.83 1.43
C MET A 217 10.29 -13.76 -0.10
N GLN A 218 9.46 -12.98 -0.78
CA GLN A 218 9.56 -12.74 -2.22
C GLN A 218 10.82 -11.94 -2.61
N VAL A 219 11.34 -11.08 -1.72
CA VAL A 219 12.60 -10.35 -1.95
C VAL A 219 13.75 -11.30 -2.26
N ALA A 220 13.76 -12.49 -1.66
CA ALA A 220 14.78 -13.49 -1.95
C ALA A 220 14.83 -13.83 -3.44
N LEU A 221 13.70 -13.81 -4.14
CA LEU A 221 13.60 -14.11 -5.57
C LEU A 221 13.89 -12.92 -6.48
N ILE A 222 13.62 -11.71 -5.99
CA ILE A 222 13.85 -10.44 -6.71
C ILE A 222 15.35 -10.07 -6.73
N SER A 223 16.14 -10.67 -5.83
CA SER A 223 17.55 -10.35 -5.64
C SER A 223 18.51 -11.20 -6.51
N PHE A 224 17.97 -12.11 -7.32
CA PHE A 224 18.70 -12.88 -8.35
C PHE A 224 18.36 -12.33 -9.73
#